data_AF-A0A8T4ALU9-F1
#
_entry.id   AF-A0A8T4ALU9-F1
#
_cell.length_a   1.000
_cell.length_b   1.000
_cell.length_c   1.000
_cell.angle_alpha   90.00
_cell.angle_beta   90.00
_cell.angle_gamma   90.00
#
_symmetry.space_group_name_H-M   'P 1'
#
loop_
_entity.id
_entity.type
_entity.pdbx_description
1 polymer ?
#
loop_
_entity_poly.entity_id
_entity_poly.type
_entity_poly.pdbx_seq_one_letter_code
_entity_poly.pdbx_strand_id
1 'polypeptide(L)' 'MESTQAIPVIPPKSNRIIMRQCDAHIYRERNLVKHVFQKLKHYRRIATRYERLAVTYQAMLSLVATIIWLN' A
#
# COMPACT_ATOMS: atom_id res chain seq x y z
N MET A 1 3.65 14.30 19.62
CA MET A 1 2.88 13.46 18.67
C MET A 1 2.24 14.40 17.67
N GLU A 2 2.97 14.72 16.60
CA GLU A 2 2.44 15.61 15.56
C GLU A 2 1.28 14.89 14.86
N SER A 3 0.08 15.46 14.96
CA SER A 3 -1.04 15.06 14.13
C SER A 3 -0.69 15.45 12.69
N THR A 4 -0.16 14.52 11.90
CA THR A 4 -0.03 14.68 10.45
C THR A 4 -1.39 15.14 9.93
N GLN A 5 -1.45 16.34 9.33
CA GLN A 5 -2.68 16.94 8.80
C GLN A 5 -3.16 16.19 7.54
N ALA A 6 -3.44 14.90 7.66
CA ALA A 6 -3.91 14.06 6.57
C ALA A 6 -5.43 14.10 6.51
N ILE A 7 -5.98 14.33 5.32
CA ILE A 7 -7.41 14.28 5.06
C ILE A 7 -7.81 12.81 4.88
N PRO A 8 -8.70 12.26 5.73
CA PRO A 8 -9.10 10.86 5.62
C PRO A 8 -10.08 10.66 4.45
N VAL A 9 -9.58 10.16 3.32
CA VAL A 9 -10.39 9.82 2.14
C VAL A 9 -10.78 8.33 2.17
N ILE A 10 -11.56 7.91 3.15
CA ILE A 10 -12.07 6.54 3.27
C ILE A 10 -13.60 6.60 3.24
N PRO A 11 -14.26 5.94 2.27
CA PRO A 11 -15.71 6.01 2.15
C PRO A 11 -16.38 5.45 3.41
N PRO A 12 -17.49 6.05 3.86
CA PRO A 12 -18.24 5.55 4.99
C PRO A 12 -18.88 4.19 4.67
N LYS A 13 -19.08 3.38 5.72
CA LYS A 13 -19.84 2.12 5.60
C LYS A 13 -21.29 2.43 5.19
N SER A 14 -21.89 1.57 4.37
CA SER A 14 -23.24 1.74 3.82
C SER A 14 -24.32 2.01 4.89
N ASN A 15 -24.18 1.46 6.10
CA ASN A 15 -25.17 1.57 7.18
C ASN A 15 -24.91 2.76 8.12
N ARG A 16 -24.16 3.78 7.69
CA ARG A 16 -23.82 4.93 8.54
C ARG A 16 -24.92 6.00 8.46
N ILE A 17 -25.43 6.43 9.62
CA ILE A 17 -26.50 7.44 9.75
C ILE A 17 -26.09 8.79 9.13
N ILE A 18 -24.84 9.21 9.36
CA ILE A 18 -24.27 10.44 8.77
C ILE A 18 -23.22 10.04 7.75
N MET A 19 -23.53 10.24 6.47
CA MET A 19 -22.58 10.03 5.39
C MET A 19 -21.57 11.17 5.35
N ARG A 20 -20.28 10.81 5.37
CA ARG A 20 -19.20 11.76 5.09
C ARG A 20 -19.03 11.86 3.58
N GLN A 21 -18.87 13.08 3.07
CA GLN A 21 -18.44 13.27 1.69
C GLN A 21 -17.00 12.75 1.56
N CYS A 22 -16.77 11.86 0.59
CA CYS A 22 -15.46 11.32 0.29
C CYS A 22 -15.30 11.33 -1.23
N ASP A 23 -14.18 11.85 -1.70
CA ASP A 23 -13.85 11.82 -3.11
C ASP A 23 -13.56 10.38 -3.55
N ALA A 24 -14.43 9.84 -4.41
CA ALA A 24 -14.31 8.49 -4.92
C ALA A 24 -13.11 8.33 -5.88
N HIS A 25 -12.71 9.39 -6.59
CA HIS A 25 -11.55 9.37 -7.48
C HIS A 25 -10.26 9.23 -6.67
N ILE A 26 -10.10 10.06 -5.63
CA ILE A 26 -8.92 9.98 -4.75
C ILE A 26 -8.90 8.64 -4.00
N TYR A 27 -10.04 8.13 -3.54
CA TYR A 27 -10.08 6.80 -2.91
C TYR A 27 -9.68 5.67 -3.87
N ARG A 28 -10.01 5.79 -5.16
CA ARG A 28 -9.69 4.78 -6.18
C ARG A 28 -8.18 4.63 -6.40
N GLU A 29 -7.41 5.71 -6.27
CA GLU A 29 -5.95 5.68 -6.44
C GLU A 29 -5.26 4.73 -5.44
N ARG A 30 -5.86 4.49 -4.27
CA ARG A 30 -5.40 3.48 -3.31
C ARG A 30 -5.27 2.09 -3.94
N ASN A 31 -6.07 1.79 -4.97
CA ASN A 31 -6.01 0.49 -5.65
C ASN A 31 -4.65 0.24 -6.31
N LEU A 32 -3.98 1.27 -6.80
CA LEU A 32 -2.64 1.16 -7.38
C LEU A 32 -1.63 0.65 -6.34
N VAL A 33 -1.65 1.25 -5.15
CA VAL A 33 -0.81 0.84 -4.01
C VAL A 33 -1.13 -0.60 -3.61
N LYS A 34 -2.41 -0.97 -3.53
CA LYS A 34 -2.82 -2.35 -3.23
C LYS A 34 -2.30 -3.35 -4.26
N HIS A 35 -2.41 -3.05 -5.56
CA HIS A 35 -1.93 -3.91 -6.63
C HIS A 35 -0.42 -4.12 -6.53
N VAL A 36 0.36 -3.06 -6.26
CA VAL A 36 1.81 -3.19 -6.05
C VAL A 36 2.12 -4.13 -4.87
N PHE A 37 1.44 -3.96 -3.73
CA PHE A 37 1.63 -4.87 -2.59
C PHE A 37 1.21 -6.31 -2.89
N GLN A 38 0.16 -6.50 -3.67
CA GLN A 38 -0.25 -7.83 -4.12
C GLN A 38 0.82 -8.49 -4.98
N LYS A 39 1.42 -7.74 -5.94
CA LYS A 39 2.55 -8.20 -6.74
C LYS A 39 3.77 -8.52 -5.86
N LEU A 40 4.12 -7.64 -4.92
CA LEU A 40 5.23 -7.87 -3.98
C LEU A 40 5.04 -9.15 -3.15
N LYS A 41 3.80 -9.44 -2.72
CA LYS A 41 3.48 -10.66 -1.96
C LYS A 41 3.62 -11.95 -2.78
N HIS A 42 3.60 -11.87 -4.11
CA HIS A 42 3.88 -13.04 -4.95
C HIS A 42 5.32 -13.56 -4.74
N TYR A 43 6.25 -12.67 -4.40
CA TYR A 43 7.62 -13.03 -4.08
C TYR A 43 7.70 -13.51 -2.63
N ARG A 44 7.63 -14.84 -2.44
CA ARG A 44 7.65 -15.51 -1.12
C ARG A 44 8.76 -15.00 -0.19
N ARG A 45 9.95 -14.73 -0.74
CA ARG A 45 11.12 -14.21 0.01
C ARG A 45 10.83 -12.87 0.70
N ILE A 46 10.11 -11.98 0.01
CA ILE A 46 9.66 -10.69 0.55
C ILE A 46 8.49 -10.89 1.51
N ALA A 47 7.46 -11.64 1.09
CA ALA A 47 6.23 -11.82 1.86
C ALA A 47 6.45 -12.36 3.28
N THR A 48 7.44 -13.25 3.43
CA THR A 48 7.77 -13.89 4.72
C THR A 48 9.01 -13.29 5.39
N ARG A 49 9.61 -12.24 4.79
CA ARG A 49 10.80 -11.55 5.28
C ARG A 49 11.94 -12.54 5.64
N TYR A 50 12.42 -13.28 4.65
CA TYR A 50 13.54 -14.23 4.84
C TYR A 50 14.85 -13.56 5.27
N GLU A 51 15.06 -12.30 4.85
CA GLU A 51 16.30 -11.59 5.14
C GLU A 51 16.40 -11.19 6.62
N ARG A 52 17.47 -11.65 7.28
CA ARG A 52 17.76 -11.33 8.68
C ARG A 52 18.16 -9.86 8.86
N LEU A 53 18.90 -9.30 7.91
CA LEU A 53 19.37 -7.91 7.96
C LEU A 53 18.41 -6.99 7.20
N ALA A 54 18.12 -5.83 7.80
CA ALA A 54 17.26 -4.82 7.19
C ALA A 54 17.82 -4.31 5.84
N VAL A 55 19.14 -4.15 5.73
CA VAL A 55 19.81 -3.70 4.50
C VAL A 55 19.59 -4.69 3.36
N THR A 56 19.76 -5.99 3.62
CA THR A 56 19.56 -7.02 2.59
C THR A 56 18.09 -7.13 2.20
N TYR A 57 17.16 -7.00 3.16
CA TYR A 57 15.73 -6.93 2.87
C TYR A 57 15.40 -5.74 1.96
N GLN A 58 15.95 -4.57 2.25
CA GLN A 58 15.75 -3.36 1.46
C GLN A 58 16.30 -3.52 0.04
N ALA A 59 17.50 -4.10 -0.11
CA ALA A 59 18.09 -4.36 -1.43
C ALA A 59 17.20 -5.31 -2.28
N MET A 60 16.70 -6.39 -1.66
CA MET A 60 15.77 -7.31 -2.33
C MET A 60 14.43 -6.64 -2.68
N LEU A 61 13.91 -5.79 -1.79
CA LEU A 61 12.68 -5.04 -2.03
C LEU A 61 12.84 -4.09 -3.22
N SER A 62 13.95 -3.35 -3.29
CA SER A 62 14.26 -2.47 -4.41
C SER A 62 14.40 -3.24 -5.72
N LEU A 63 15.09 -4.38 -5.71
CA LEU A 63 15.24 -5.22 -6.90
C LEU A 63 13.88 -5.69 -7.45
N VAL A 64 13.01 -6.21 -6.58
CA VAL A 64 11.68 -6.67 -6.99
C VAL A 64 10.79 -5.50 -7.41
N ALA A 65 10.88 -4.35 -6.75
CA ALA A 65 10.16 -3.15 -7.17
C ALA A 65 10.56 -2.72 -8.58
N THR A 66 11.85 -2.76 -8.93
CA THR A 66 12.33 -2.49 -10.30
C THR A 66 11.78 -3.49 -11.30
N ILE A 67 11.74 -4.79 -10.96
CA ILE A 67 11.16 -5.82 -11.84
C ILE A 67 9.66 -5.56 -12.07
N ILE A 68 8.91 -5.23 -11.03
CA ILE A 68 7.47 -4.90 -11.13
C ILE A 68 7.25 -3.63 -11.96
N TRP A 69 8.17 -2.67 -11.93
CA TRP A 69 8.10 -1.43 -12.69
C TRP A 69 8.37 -1.64 -14.18
N LEU A 70 9.32 -2.52 -14.53
CA LEU A 70 9.71 -2.78 -15.92
C LEU A 70 8.70 -3.66 -16.68
N ASN A 71 7.78 -4.28 -15.95
CA ASN A 71 6.82 -5.26 -16.46
C ASN A 71 5.40 -4.69 -16.55
#